data_AF-A0A1I3FEA5-F1
#
_entry.id   AF-A0A1I3FEA5-F1
#
_cell.length_a   1.000
_cell.length_b   1.000
_cell.length_c   1.000
_cell.angle_alpha   90.00
_cell.angle_beta   90.00
_cell.angle_gamma   90.00
#
_symmetry.space_group_name_H-M   'P 1'
#
loop_
_entity.id
_entity.type
_entity.pdbx_description
1 polymer ?
#
loop_
_entity_poly.entity_id
_entity_poly.type
_entity_poly.pdbx_seq_one_letter_code
_entity_poly.pdbx_strand_id
1 'polypeptide(L)'
;MYDWVPLGSYATVYYNVMMVYMLVILFHAFNFDVLDSGIKKFTTILGVFLVFFVISFVGLRPVRDEFGDMWTYDQYFKLASTGKDIIIKKEFVFNYFLINSAKIMTNTMFFLLCAIIYIVPCYIFSKKYGGNYWFFVFFIFAGSYMFMGFATNGIRNGLGTSIFILALCYYRQKVIMYALMAVSVGIHNSLIIPIAAFLFAGLYKNPRIYLYIWLFAIPLSLVGGSSWESLFSTLGFAGDERAQSYLTKGNIDNVSFAHTGFRWDFLFYSSFAVFAGWYFIFKKNITDKFYIHLWGVYMIGNAFWILVIRANFSNRFAYLSWFLMAPIIAYPILKYKIWPNQYRKLGVIISVYYLFTYIMFLKGL
;
A
#
# COMPACT_ATOMS: atom_id res chain seq x y z
N MET A 1 17.65 -8.88 17.04
CA MET A 1 17.60 -8.84 15.57
C MET A 1 17.22 -10.24 15.08
N TYR A 2 16.46 -10.35 13.97
CA TYR A 2 16.04 -11.65 13.42
C TYR A 2 17.12 -12.34 12.58
N ASP A 3 18.40 -12.16 12.93
CA ASP A 3 19.55 -12.60 12.12
C ASP A 3 19.67 -14.13 11.95
N TRP A 4 18.84 -14.88 12.66
CA TRP A 4 18.70 -16.33 12.53
C TRP A 4 17.85 -16.77 11.32
N VAL A 5 17.09 -15.86 10.70
CA VAL A 5 16.39 -16.15 9.43
C VAL A 5 17.35 -15.88 8.27
N PRO A 6 17.60 -16.86 7.38
CA PRO A 6 18.43 -16.62 6.19
C PRO A 6 17.84 -15.51 5.31
N LEU A 7 18.69 -14.62 4.78
CA LEU A 7 18.28 -13.44 4.02
C LEU A 7 17.34 -13.77 2.85
N GLY A 8 17.69 -14.78 2.05
CA GLY A 8 16.87 -15.26 0.93
C GLY A 8 15.52 -15.86 1.34
N SER A 9 15.33 -16.20 2.61
CA SER A 9 14.10 -16.83 3.12
C SER A 9 13.12 -15.84 3.76
N TYR A 10 13.47 -14.55 3.90
CA TYR A 10 12.61 -13.57 4.58
C TYR A 10 11.22 -13.43 3.95
N ALA A 11 11.18 -13.27 2.63
CA ALA A 11 9.91 -13.19 1.89
C ALA A 11 9.11 -14.49 2.05
N THR A 12 9.78 -15.63 1.90
CA THR A 12 9.18 -16.97 2.06
C THR A 12 8.55 -17.15 3.44
N VAL A 13 9.26 -16.80 4.51
CA VAL A 13 8.74 -16.89 5.88
C VAL A 13 7.52 -15.98 6.04
N TYR A 14 7.60 -14.73 5.58
CA TYR A 14 6.48 -13.79 5.67
C TYR A 14 5.23 -14.33 4.96
N TYR A 15 5.35 -14.70 3.68
CA TYR A 15 4.22 -15.17 2.89
C TYR A 15 3.67 -16.53 3.36
N ASN A 16 4.50 -17.41 3.91
CA ASN A 16 3.99 -18.66 4.49
C ASN A 16 3.26 -18.41 5.82
N VAL A 17 3.74 -17.51 6.67
CA VAL A 17 3.01 -17.12 7.90
C VAL A 17 1.67 -16.49 7.51
N MET A 18 1.66 -15.56 6.56
CA MET A 18 0.41 -14.94 6.07
C MET A 18 -0.54 -15.96 5.42
N MET A 19 -0.01 -17.01 4.76
CA MET A 19 -0.80 -18.14 4.25
C MET A 19 -1.49 -18.91 5.39
N VAL A 20 -0.76 -19.22 6.46
CA VAL A 20 -1.34 -19.88 7.65
C VAL A 20 -2.47 -19.04 8.24
N TYR A 21 -2.28 -17.73 8.40
CA TYR A 21 -3.34 -16.83 8.86
C TYR A 21 -4.55 -16.84 7.91
N MET A 22 -4.33 -16.82 6.59
CA MET A 22 -5.40 -16.90 5.60
C MET A 22 -6.20 -18.21 5.72
N LEU A 23 -5.52 -19.36 5.84
CA LEU A 23 -6.15 -20.66 6.00
C LEU A 23 -6.97 -20.74 7.30
N VAL A 24 -6.44 -20.19 8.40
CA VAL A 24 -7.15 -20.07 9.68
C VAL A 24 -8.39 -19.19 9.54
N ILE A 25 -8.31 -18.05 8.85
CA ILE A 25 -9.46 -17.19 8.56
C ILE A 25 -10.52 -17.94 7.77
N LEU A 26 -10.11 -18.65 6.70
CA LEU A 26 -11.02 -19.39 5.84
C LEU A 26 -11.70 -20.53 6.60
N PHE A 27 -10.93 -21.33 7.34
CA PHE A 27 -11.47 -22.40 8.17
C PHE A 27 -12.49 -21.87 9.18
N HIS A 28 -12.15 -20.80 9.90
CA HIS A 28 -13.06 -20.21 10.88
C HIS A 28 -14.32 -19.63 10.23
N ALA A 29 -14.19 -19.01 9.05
CA ALA A 29 -15.32 -18.45 8.32
C ALA A 29 -16.35 -19.51 7.89
N PHE A 30 -15.93 -20.76 7.64
CA PHE A 30 -16.83 -21.84 7.24
C PHE A 30 -17.48 -22.57 8.41
N ASN A 31 -16.79 -22.65 9.55
CA ASN A 31 -17.24 -23.38 10.73
C ASN A 31 -18.09 -22.54 11.70
N PHE A 32 -17.97 -21.21 11.70
CA PHE A 32 -18.64 -20.33 12.65
C PHE A 32 -19.50 -19.26 11.95
N ASP A 33 -20.55 -18.79 12.63
CA ASP A 33 -21.39 -17.67 12.15
C ASP A 33 -20.96 -16.35 12.83
N VAL A 34 -21.06 -15.23 12.10
CA VAL A 34 -20.57 -13.89 12.47
C VAL A 34 -21.10 -13.36 13.81
N LEU A 35 -22.22 -13.92 14.28
CA LEU A 35 -22.89 -13.57 15.54
C LEU A 35 -22.29 -14.28 16.75
N ASP A 36 -21.40 -15.26 16.55
CA ASP A 36 -20.74 -15.96 17.63
C ASP A 36 -19.80 -15.02 18.39
N SER A 37 -20.02 -14.89 19.70
CA SER A 37 -19.17 -14.12 20.61
C SER A 37 -17.70 -14.57 20.59
N GLY A 38 -17.45 -15.85 20.28
CA GLY A 38 -16.11 -16.43 20.14
C GLY A 38 -15.28 -15.77 19.02
N ILE A 39 -15.92 -15.30 17.94
CA ILE A 39 -15.25 -14.62 16.84
C ILE A 39 -14.55 -13.35 17.31
N LYS A 40 -15.17 -12.56 18.19
CA LYS A 40 -14.58 -11.28 18.64
C LYS A 40 -13.29 -11.48 19.41
N LYS A 41 -13.25 -12.51 20.27
CA LYS A 41 -12.07 -12.88 21.04
C LYS A 41 -10.99 -13.44 20.12
N PHE A 42 -11.36 -14.33 19.20
CA PHE A 42 -10.49 -14.88 18.18
C PHE A 42 -9.85 -13.80 17.29
N THR A 43 -10.64 -12.91 16.70
CA THR A 43 -10.14 -11.84 15.81
C THR A 43 -9.22 -10.88 16.56
N THR A 44 -9.51 -10.58 17.82
CA THR A 44 -8.67 -9.67 18.62
C THR A 44 -7.32 -10.31 18.94
N ILE A 45 -7.30 -11.56 19.41
CA ILE A 45 -6.06 -12.26 19.77
C ILE A 45 -5.19 -12.47 18.54
N LEU A 46 -5.72 -13.06 17.47
CA LEU A 46 -4.97 -13.27 16.23
C LEU A 46 -4.51 -11.96 15.61
N GLY A 47 -5.34 -10.92 15.65
CA GLY A 47 -4.96 -9.62 15.14
C GLY A 47 -3.80 -9.00 15.88
N VAL A 48 -3.76 -9.09 17.22
CA VAL A 48 -2.64 -8.55 18.02
C VAL A 48 -1.35 -9.32 17.71
N PHE A 49 -1.41 -10.65 17.65
CA PHE A 49 -0.26 -11.46 17.25
C PHE A 49 0.22 -11.10 15.84
N LEU A 50 -0.70 -10.88 14.90
CA LEU A 50 -0.34 -10.49 13.54
C LEU A 50 0.33 -9.11 13.50
N VAL A 51 -0.22 -8.11 14.19
CA VAL A 51 0.38 -6.77 14.25
C VAL A 51 1.78 -6.84 14.84
N PHE A 52 1.94 -7.56 15.96
CA PHE A 52 3.24 -7.74 16.60
C PHE A 52 4.22 -8.44 15.67
N PHE A 53 3.81 -9.55 15.05
CA PHE A 53 4.61 -10.29 14.08
C PHE A 53 5.05 -9.39 12.93
N VAL A 54 4.15 -8.66 12.28
CA VAL A 54 4.51 -7.81 11.14
C VAL A 54 5.47 -6.70 11.58
N ILE A 55 5.23 -6.04 12.72
CA ILE A 55 6.13 -4.98 13.23
C ILE A 55 7.51 -5.54 13.56
N SER A 56 7.58 -6.64 14.31
CA SER A 56 8.86 -7.20 14.74
C SER A 56 9.62 -7.80 13.55
N PHE A 57 8.94 -8.60 12.72
CA PHE A 57 9.55 -9.29 11.58
C PHE A 57 10.09 -8.31 10.54
N VAL A 58 9.34 -7.24 10.25
CA VAL A 58 9.78 -6.17 9.36
C VAL A 58 10.84 -5.31 10.07
N GLY A 59 10.56 -4.81 11.26
CA GLY A 59 11.36 -3.77 11.91
C GLY A 59 12.70 -4.23 12.49
N LEU A 60 12.79 -5.49 12.91
CA LEU A 60 13.99 -6.06 13.53
C LEU A 60 14.78 -6.99 12.59
N ARG A 61 14.47 -6.96 11.29
CA ARG A 61 15.25 -7.65 10.24
C ARG A 61 16.69 -7.11 10.17
N PRO A 62 17.67 -7.90 9.70
CA PRO A 62 19.03 -7.44 9.50
C PRO A 62 19.08 -6.32 8.47
N VAL A 63 20.00 -5.38 8.70
CA VAL A 63 20.30 -4.30 7.76
C VAL A 63 21.23 -4.83 6.67
N ARG A 64 20.68 -5.04 5.48
CA ARG A 64 21.37 -5.61 4.31
C ARG A 64 20.80 -5.05 3.00
N ASP A 65 21.55 -5.23 1.91
CA ASP A 65 21.29 -4.74 0.56
C ASP A 65 20.23 -5.52 -0.21
N GLU A 66 19.94 -6.78 0.15
CA GLU A 66 18.83 -7.54 -0.43
C GLU A 66 17.45 -6.89 -0.15
N PHE A 67 17.39 -6.00 0.85
CA PHE A 67 16.21 -5.21 1.16
C PHE A 67 16.16 -3.87 0.38
N GLY A 68 16.98 -3.69 -0.66
CA GLY A 68 16.92 -2.57 -1.59
C GLY A 68 17.18 -1.21 -0.93
N ASP A 69 16.20 -0.31 -0.98
CA ASP A 69 16.25 1.02 -0.37
C ASP A 69 16.78 1.03 1.08
N MET A 70 16.54 -0.02 1.87
CA MET A 70 17.04 -0.14 3.25
C MET A 70 18.55 0.11 3.36
N TRP A 71 19.35 -0.49 2.48
CA TRP A 71 20.80 -0.32 2.49
C TRP A 71 21.21 1.11 2.18
N THR A 72 20.54 1.74 1.22
CA THR A 72 20.79 3.14 0.88
C THR A 72 20.53 4.06 2.07
N TYR A 73 19.41 3.86 2.79
CA TYR A 73 19.12 4.66 3.97
C TYR A 73 20.04 4.33 5.16
N ASP A 74 20.55 3.11 5.28
CA ASP A 74 21.58 2.77 6.27
C ASP A 74 22.88 3.54 6.04
N GLN A 75 23.32 3.65 4.78
CA GLN A 75 24.50 4.46 4.44
C GLN A 75 24.30 5.94 4.78
N TYR A 76 23.13 6.51 4.46
CA TYR A 76 22.81 7.88 4.86
C TYR A 76 22.71 8.05 6.37
N PHE A 77 22.15 7.05 7.07
CA PHE A 77 22.06 7.06 8.53
C PHE A 77 23.45 7.06 9.17
N LYS A 78 24.35 6.20 8.70
CA LYS A 78 25.75 6.16 9.15
C LYS A 78 26.45 7.47 8.88
N LEU A 79 26.29 8.04 7.68
CA LEU A 79 26.84 9.35 7.35
C LEU A 79 26.32 10.44 8.31
N ALA A 80 25.02 10.48 8.58
CA ALA A 80 24.42 11.44 9.50
C ALA A 80 24.94 11.28 10.94
N SER A 81 25.22 10.05 11.37
CA SER A 81 25.77 9.77 12.70
C SER A 81 27.20 10.29 12.90
N THR A 82 27.95 10.54 11.82
CA THR A 82 29.30 11.13 11.90
C THR A 82 29.30 12.63 12.22
N GLY A 83 28.14 13.28 12.32
CA GLY A 83 28.02 14.70 12.61
C GLY A 83 28.35 15.62 11.41
N LYS A 84 28.55 15.05 10.21
CA LYS A 84 28.70 15.84 8.98
C LYS A 84 27.40 16.55 8.61
N ASP A 85 27.52 17.80 8.15
CA ASP A 85 26.38 18.55 7.63
C ASP A 85 25.87 17.90 6.33
N ILE A 86 24.59 17.48 6.36
CA ILE A 86 23.90 16.89 5.21
C ILE A 86 23.00 17.95 4.61
N ILE A 87 23.24 18.29 3.34
CA ILE A 87 22.42 19.25 2.60
C ILE A 87 21.11 18.56 2.18
N ILE A 88 19.99 19.01 2.74
CA ILE A 88 18.65 18.51 2.42
C ILE A 88 18.07 19.34 1.26
N LYS A 89 17.80 18.69 0.13
CA LYS A 89 17.23 19.36 -1.07
C LYS A 89 15.75 19.07 -1.32
N LYS A 90 15.22 17.95 -0.80
CA LYS A 90 13.84 17.47 -1.01
C LYS A 90 13.40 16.55 0.12
N GLU A 91 12.11 16.20 0.17
CA GLU A 91 11.54 15.24 1.13
C GLU A 91 11.97 15.58 2.57
N PHE A 92 11.74 16.84 2.93
CA PHE A 92 12.28 17.45 4.15
C PHE A 92 11.90 16.66 5.41
N VAL A 93 10.66 16.21 5.52
CA VAL A 93 10.18 15.48 6.71
C VAL A 93 10.97 14.18 6.88
N PHE A 94 11.16 13.40 5.81
CA PHE A 94 11.91 12.15 5.90
C PHE A 94 13.39 12.38 6.19
N ASN A 95 14.03 13.35 5.52
CA ASN A 95 15.46 13.59 5.71
C ASN A 95 15.78 14.15 7.09
N TYR A 96 14.97 15.09 7.61
CA TYR A 96 15.11 15.55 8.99
C TYR A 96 14.79 14.43 9.98
N PHE A 97 13.79 13.59 9.71
CA PHE A 97 13.51 12.41 10.53
C PHE A 97 14.74 11.50 10.62
N LEU A 98 15.35 11.13 9.49
CA LEU A 98 16.55 10.30 9.43
C LEU A 98 17.73 10.92 10.19
N ILE A 99 18.03 12.20 9.95
CA ILE A 99 19.17 12.90 10.58
C ILE A 99 18.98 12.99 12.09
N ASN A 100 17.77 13.34 12.56
CA ASN A 100 17.50 13.43 13.99
C ASN A 100 17.52 12.05 14.66
N SER A 101 17.02 11.01 13.99
CA SER A 101 17.15 9.63 14.48
C SER A 101 18.62 9.21 14.60
N ALA A 102 19.47 9.53 13.62
CA ALA A 102 20.89 9.18 13.66
C ALA A 102 21.67 9.77 14.84
N LYS A 103 21.15 10.83 15.48
CA LYS A 103 21.75 11.44 16.67
C LYS A 103 21.38 10.73 17.98
N ILE A 104 20.29 9.97 18.01
CA ILE A 104 19.69 9.48 19.27
C ILE A 104 19.43 7.98 19.31
N MET A 105 19.56 7.27 18.19
CA MET A 105 19.28 5.83 18.12
C MET A 105 20.20 5.10 17.14
N THR A 106 20.18 3.78 17.17
CA THR A 106 20.89 2.95 16.20
C THR A 106 20.11 2.81 14.90
N ASN A 107 20.77 2.39 13.82
CA ASN A 107 20.12 2.08 12.54
C ASN A 107 19.00 1.02 12.69
N THR A 108 19.21 -0.01 13.52
CA THR A 108 18.19 -1.02 13.84
C THR A 108 16.95 -0.40 14.48
N MET A 109 17.12 0.51 15.45
CA MET A 109 15.99 1.22 16.07
C MET A 109 15.29 2.15 15.07
N PHE A 110 16.04 2.78 14.18
CA PHE A 110 15.48 3.61 13.11
C PHE A 110 14.61 2.80 12.15
N PHE A 111 15.05 1.62 11.70
CA PHE A 111 14.24 0.77 10.83
C PHE A 111 13.03 0.15 11.55
N LEU A 112 13.14 -0.15 12.85
CA LEU A 112 11.99 -0.52 13.67
C LEU A 112 10.97 0.63 13.73
N LEU A 113 11.42 1.87 13.94
CA LEU A 113 10.56 3.03 13.96
C LEU A 113 9.89 3.28 12.61
N CYS A 114 10.62 3.08 11.50
CA CYS A 114 10.03 3.10 10.15
C CYS A 114 8.93 2.03 10.01
N ALA A 115 9.17 0.79 10.47
CA ALA A 115 8.16 -0.26 10.43
C ALA A 115 6.91 0.12 11.25
N ILE A 116 7.10 0.72 12.44
CA ILE A 116 6.00 1.21 13.27
C ILE A 116 5.18 2.29 12.53
N ILE A 117 5.84 3.30 11.96
CA ILE A 117 5.16 4.37 11.20
C ILE A 117 4.47 3.81 9.95
N TYR A 118 4.99 2.75 9.34
CA TYR A 118 4.35 2.09 8.20
C TYR A 118 3.11 1.28 8.61
N ILE A 119 3.19 0.52 9.71
CA ILE A 119 2.20 -0.50 10.06
C ILE A 119 1.10 0.04 10.99
N VAL A 120 1.44 0.90 11.95
CA VAL A 120 0.49 1.39 12.97
C VAL A 120 -0.64 2.21 12.35
N PRO A 121 -0.44 3.11 11.37
CA PRO A 121 -1.54 3.76 10.67
C PRO A 121 -2.56 2.79 10.05
N CYS A 122 -2.08 1.72 9.42
CA CYS A 122 -2.93 0.67 8.85
C CYS A 122 -3.73 -0.04 9.94
N TYR A 123 -3.12 -0.31 11.10
CA TYR A 123 -3.82 -0.83 12.28
C TYR A 123 -4.87 0.16 12.82
N ILE A 124 -4.54 1.45 12.96
CA ILE A 124 -5.48 2.48 13.43
C ILE A 124 -6.69 2.58 12.50
N PHE A 125 -6.45 2.61 11.19
CA PHE A 125 -7.52 2.59 10.19
C PHE A 125 -8.40 1.34 10.33
N SER A 126 -7.76 0.19 10.48
CA SER A 126 -8.44 -1.09 10.68
C SER A 126 -9.33 -1.09 11.92
N LYS A 127 -8.84 -0.57 13.05
CA LYS A 127 -9.63 -0.42 14.28
C LYS A 127 -10.80 0.54 14.11
N LYS A 128 -10.55 1.69 13.49
CA LYS A 128 -11.57 2.73 13.31
C LYS A 128 -12.74 2.28 12.45
N TYR A 129 -12.46 1.63 11.32
CA TYR A 129 -13.49 1.28 10.35
C TYR A 129 -13.95 -0.18 10.41
N GLY A 130 -13.11 -1.08 10.92
CA GLY A 130 -13.47 -2.49 11.11
C GLY A 130 -14.06 -2.81 12.49
N GLY A 131 -13.92 -1.93 13.48
CA GLY A 131 -14.47 -2.13 14.83
C GLY A 131 -13.99 -3.44 15.46
N ASN A 132 -14.92 -4.34 15.80
CA ASN A 132 -14.60 -5.68 16.35
C ASN A 132 -14.00 -6.64 15.31
N TYR A 133 -14.14 -6.32 14.03
CA TYR A 133 -13.67 -7.12 12.89
C TYR A 133 -12.43 -6.51 12.24
N TRP A 134 -11.76 -5.58 12.93
CA TRP A 134 -10.58 -4.85 12.48
C TRP A 134 -9.45 -5.75 11.96
N PHE A 135 -9.31 -6.94 12.54
CA PHE A 135 -8.30 -7.91 12.16
C PHE A 135 -8.35 -8.24 10.66
N PHE A 136 -9.55 -8.40 10.10
CA PHE A 136 -9.69 -8.71 8.68
C PHE A 136 -9.19 -7.55 7.79
N VAL A 137 -9.45 -6.30 8.18
CA VAL A 137 -8.92 -5.13 7.47
C VAL A 137 -7.40 -5.13 7.50
N PHE A 138 -6.82 -5.34 8.70
CA PHE A 138 -5.39 -5.33 8.88
C PHE A 138 -4.71 -6.49 8.13
N PHE A 139 -5.33 -7.67 8.12
CA PHE A 139 -4.87 -8.80 7.33
C PHE A 139 -4.85 -8.47 5.84
N ILE A 140 -5.90 -7.84 5.29
CA ILE A 140 -5.90 -7.46 3.88
C ILE A 140 -4.79 -6.46 3.57
N PHE A 141 -4.50 -5.49 4.47
CA PHE A 141 -3.33 -4.63 4.33
C PHE A 141 -2.03 -5.44 4.30
N ALA A 142 -1.73 -6.20 5.36
CA ALA A 142 -0.48 -6.93 5.50
C ALA A 142 -0.30 -8.01 4.42
N GLY A 143 -1.40 -8.63 3.96
CA GLY A 143 -1.39 -9.65 2.92
C GLY A 143 -1.42 -9.08 1.49
N SER A 144 -1.44 -7.76 1.33
CA SER A 144 -1.40 -7.14 0.01
C SER A 144 -0.04 -7.39 -0.66
N TYR A 145 -0.07 -7.60 -1.97
CA TYR A 145 1.08 -8.04 -2.76
C TYR A 145 2.32 -7.16 -2.59
N MET A 146 2.12 -5.84 -2.52
CA MET A 146 3.22 -4.87 -2.39
C MET A 146 3.56 -4.54 -0.92
N PHE A 147 2.83 -5.05 0.07
CA PHE A 147 2.98 -4.59 1.45
C PHE A 147 4.40 -4.79 1.99
N MET A 148 4.99 -5.98 1.80
CA MET A 148 6.34 -6.28 2.25
C MET A 148 7.40 -5.51 1.44
N GLY A 149 7.21 -5.38 0.12
CA GLY A 149 8.14 -4.67 -0.75
C GLY A 149 8.28 -3.18 -0.38
N PHE A 150 7.19 -2.53 0.04
CA PHE A 150 7.23 -1.13 0.49
C PHE A 150 7.67 -0.96 1.94
N ALA A 151 7.75 -2.05 2.71
CA ALA A 151 8.37 -2.06 4.04
C ALA A 151 9.91 -2.11 3.98
N THR A 152 10.48 -2.55 2.86
CA THR A 152 11.93 -2.80 2.70
C THR A 152 12.57 -2.01 1.57
N ASN A 153 12.03 -2.10 0.35
CA ASN A 153 12.59 -1.51 -0.88
C ASN A 153 11.88 -0.21 -1.32
N GLY A 154 10.73 0.09 -0.73
CA GLY A 154 9.94 1.30 -1.01
C GLY A 154 9.70 2.16 0.23
N ILE A 155 10.62 2.16 1.21
CA ILE A 155 10.36 2.63 2.59
C ILE A 155 9.70 4.01 2.62
N ARG A 156 10.23 5.02 1.93
CA ARG A 156 9.63 6.37 1.93
C ARG A 156 8.22 6.39 1.37
N ASN A 157 7.97 5.66 0.29
CA ASN A 157 6.64 5.56 -0.31
C ASN A 157 5.68 4.78 0.63
N GLY A 158 6.15 3.72 1.27
CA GLY A 158 5.42 3.01 2.33
C GLY A 158 5.02 3.94 3.48
N LEU A 159 5.97 4.68 4.05
CA LEU A 159 5.73 5.65 5.13
C LEU A 159 4.77 6.77 4.71
N GLY A 160 4.95 7.32 3.51
CA GLY A 160 4.07 8.36 2.97
C GLY A 160 2.64 7.85 2.83
N THR A 161 2.45 6.68 2.22
CA THR A 161 1.12 6.07 2.03
C THR A 161 0.46 5.68 3.34
N SER A 162 1.19 5.15 4.33
CA SER A 162 0.61 4.82 5.64
C SER A 162 0.13 6.07 6.37
N ILE A 163 0.86 7.18 6.29
CA ILE A 163 0.40 8.46 6.86
C ILE A 163 -0.79 9.03 6.10
N PHE A 164 -0.89 8.82 4.78
CA PHE A 164 -2.11 9.12 4.03
C PHE A 164 -3.29 8.27 4.54
N ILE A 165 -3.09 6.97 4.81
CA ILE A 165 -4.11 6.10 5.43
C ILE A 165 -4.53 6.66 6.80
N LEU A 166 -3.59 7.15 7.61
CA LEU A 166 -3.92 7.82 8.87
C LEU A 166 -4.76 9.07 8.64
N ALA A 167 -4.42 9.88 7.63
CA ALA A 167 -5.18 11.08 7.28
C ALA A 167 -6.65 10.75 6.99
N LEU A 168 -6.93 9.64 6.30
CA LEU A 168 -8.29 9.19 6.01
C LEU A 168 -9.11 8.91 7.27
N CYS A 169 -8.49 8.48 8.37
CA CYS A 169 -9.19 8.36 9.65
C CYS A 169 -9.75 9.71 10.13
N TYR A 170 -9.13 10.83 9.76
CA TYR A 170 -9.57 12.17 10.12
C TYR A 170 -10.43 12.82 9.04
N TYR A 171 -11.11 12.04 8.19
CA TYR A 171 -11.91 12.55 7.08
C TYR A 171 -12.91 13.66 7.44
N ARG A 172 -13.43 13.66 8.67
CA ARG A 172 -14.33 14.72 9.19
C ARG A 172 -13.57 15.92 9.77
N GLN A 173 -12.36 15.72 10.30
CA GLN A 173 -11.49 16.76 10.86
C GLN A 173 -10.53 17.26 9.78
N LYS A 174 -11.03 18.14 8.90
CA LYS A 174 -10.33 18.56 7.66
C LYS A 174 -8.93 19.13 7.90
N VAL A 175 -8.74 19.91 8.96
CA VAL A 175 -7.42 20.48 9.31
C VAL A 175 -6.40 19.37 9.57
N ILE A 176 -6.73 18.41 10.44
CA ILE A 176 -5.84 17.28 10.78
C ILE A 176 -5.60 16.41 9.55
N MET A 177 -6.65 16.13 8.78
CA MET A 177 -6.56 15.34 7.55
C MET A 177 -5.58 15.96 6.55
N TYR A 178 -5.72 17.26 6.24
CA TYR A 178 -4.83 17.92 5.28
C TYR A 178 -3.42 18.13 5.83
N ALA A 179 -3.27 18.35 7.15
CA ALA A 179 -1.94 18.40 7.78
C ALA A 179 -1.21 17.06 7.64
N LEU A 180 -1.88 15.93 7.88
CA LEU A 180 -1.30 14.60 7.68
C LEU A 180 -1.00 14.31 6.20
N MET A 181 -1.85 14.76 5.27
CA MET A 181 -1.54 14.68 3.84
C MET A 181 -0.31 15.50 3.45
N ALA A 182 -0.12 16.70 4.03
CA ALA A 182 1.08 17.48 3.81
C ALA A 182 2.33 16.77 4.35
N VAL A 183 2.24 16.15 5.54
CA VAL A 183 3.31 15.30 6.09
C VAL A 183 3.63 14.12 5.17
N SER A 184 2.61 13.48 4.60
CA SER A 184 2.76 12.39 3.63
C SER A 184 3.60 12.80 2.41
N VAL A 185 3.35 13.98 1.82
CA VAL A 185 4.18 14.55 0.74
C VAL A 185 5.58 14.87 1.23
N GLY A 186 5.70 15.46 2.42
CA GLY A 186 6.99 15.80 3.01
C GLY A 186 7.89 14.59 3.26
N ILE A 187 7.31 13.39 3.39
CA ILE A 187 8.04 12.12 3.49
C ILE A 187 8.40 11.58 2.11
N HIS A 188 7.47 11.65 1.17
CA HIS A 188 7.71 11.22 -0.21
C HIS A 188 6.87 12.03 -1.20
N ASN A 189 7.55 12.76 -2.08
CA ASN A 189 6.91 13.75 -2.96
C ASN A 189 5.84 13.16 -3.87
N SER A 190 5.96 11.89 -4.29
CA SER A 190 5.01 11.26 -5.20
C SER A 190 3.60 11.12 -4.63
N LEU A 191 3.43 11.27 -3.30
CA LEU A 191 2.12 11.28 -2.64
C LEU A 191 1.26 12.48 -3.06
N ILE A 192 1.84 13.45 -3.78
CA ILE A 192 1.07 14.49 -4.47
C ILE A 192 0.05 13.90 -5.45
N ILE A 193 0.33 12.75 -6.07
CA ILE A 193 -0.58 12.08 -7.02
C ILE A 193 -1.85 11.59 -6.31
N PRO A 194 -1.80 10.75 -5.26
CA PRO A 194 -3.01 10.34 -4.53
C PRO A 194 -3.71 11.49 -3.83
N ILE A 195 -2.99 12.55 -3.42
CA ILE A 195 -3.63 13.76 -2.87
C ILE A 195 -4.37 14.54 -3.95
N ALA A 196 -3.79 14.72 -5.13
CA ALA A 196 -4.47 15.33 -6.26
C ALA A 196 -5.72 14.51 -6.64
N ALA A 197 -5.60 13.18 -6.73
CA ALA A 197 -6.73 12.28 -6.95
C ALA A 197 -7.81 12.43 -5.86
N PHE A 198 -7.42 12.61 -4.59
CA PHE A 198 -8.34 12.91 -3.49
C PHE A 198 -9.05 14.24 -3.70
N LEU A 199 -8.34 15.32 -4.06
CA LEU A 199 -8.97 16.61 -4.31
C LEU A 199 -9.95 16.53 -5.50
N PHE A 200 -9.54 15.94 -6.63
CA PHE A 200 -10.38 15.77 -7.81
C PHE A 200 -11.62 14.92 -7.53
N ALA A 201 -11.48 13.80 -6.83
CA ALA A 201 -12.62 12.95 -6.45
C ALA A 201 -13.55 13.64 -5.41
N GLY A 202 -13.02 14.58 -4.62
CA GLY A 202 -13.82 15.42 -3.74
C GLY A 202 -14.69 16.43 -4.50
N LEU A 203 -14.23 16.89 -5.66
CA LEU A 203 -14.95 17.81 -6.54
C LEU A 203 -15.99 17.08 -7.42
N TYR A 204 -15.58 16.01 -8.10
CA TYR A 204 -16.39 15.31 -9.12
C TYR A 204 -17.06 14.05 -8.60
N LYS A 205 -18.03 14.18 -7.69
CA LYS A 205 -18.63 13.08 -6.89
C LYS A 205 -19.44 12.01 -7.65
N ASN A 206 -19.37 11.94 -8.98
CA ASN A 206 -20.10 10.96 -9.78
C ASN A 206 -19.25 9.69 -10.00
N PRO A 207 -19.56 8.56 -9.32
CA PRO A 207 -18.76 7.35 -9.43
C PRO A 207 -18.74 6.74 -10.84
N ARG A 208 -19.73 7.03 -11.70
CA ARG A 208 -19.73 6.53 -13.09
C ARG A 208 -18.57 7.09 -13.89
N ILE A 209 -18.23 8.36 -13.68
CA ILE A 209 -17.13 9.04 -14.37
C ILE A 209 -15.81 8.36 -14.02
N TYR A 210 -15.59 8.03 -12.75
CA TYR A 210 -14.37 7.33 -12.33
C TYR A 210 -14.19 5.98 -13.02
N LEU A 211 -15.29 5.23 -13.18
CA LEU A 211 -15.28 3.96 -13.90
C LEU A 211 -14.93 4.15 -15.37
N TYR A 212 -15.50 5.16 -16.02
CA TYR A 212 -15.18 5.48 -17.41
C TYR A 212 -13.72 5.89 -17.56
N ILE A 213 -13.20 6.76 -16.69
CA ILE A 213 -11.77 7.17 -16.70
C ILE A 213 -10.86 5.95 -16.64
N TRP A 214 -11.13 5.01 -15.74
CA TRP A 214 -10.33 3.80 -15.61
C TRP A 214 -10.45 2.88 -16.83
N LEU A 215 -11.67 2.65 -17.33
CA LEU A 215 -11.90 1.81 -18.51
C LEU A 215 -11.24 2.40 -19.76
N PHE A 216 -11.28 3.71 -19.95
CA PHE A 216 -10.64 4.40 -21.08
C PHE A 216 -9.12 4.46 -20.95
N ALA A 217 -8.57 4.47 -19.74
CA ALA A 217 -7.11 4.46 -19.54
C ALA A 217 -6.45 3.22 -20.16
N ILE A 218 -7.12 2.06 -20.17
CA ILE A 218 -6.60 0.82 -20.74
C ILE A 218 -6.34 0.94 -22.26
N PRO A 219 -7.35 1.19 -23.12
CA PRO A 219 -7.10 1.35 -24.55
C PRO A 219 -6.22 2.56 -24.85
N LEU A 220 -6.32 3.65 -24.10
CA LEU A 220 -5.41 4.80 -24.25
C LEU A 220 -3.95 4.40 -24.01
N SER A 221 -3.68 3.63 -22.96
CA SER A 221 -2.35 3.09 -22.67
C SER A 221 -1.88 2.11 -23.75
N LEU A 222 -2.78 1.28 -24.28
CA LEU A 222 -2.43 0.35 -25.36
C LEU A 222 -2.05 1.08 -26.65
N VAL A 223 -2.82 2.09 -27.05
CA VAL A 223 -2.59 2.88 -28.28
C VAL A 223 -1.40 3.82 -28.13
N GLY A 224 -1.30 4.56 -27.01
CA GLY A 224 -0.25 5.55 -26.80
C GLY A 224 1.11 4.95 -26.45
N GLY A 225 1.17 3.67 -26.04
CA GLY A 225 2.43 2.98 -25.79
C GLY A 225 3.34 3.77 -24.82
N SER A 226 4.59 3.99 -25.22
CA SER A 226 5.61 4.75 -24.47
C SER A 226 5.45 6.28 -24.54
N SER A 227 4.52 6.80 -25.35
CA SER A 227 4.31 8.24 -25.50
C SER A 227 3.76 8.88 -24.22
N TRP A 228 3.03 8.12 -23.41
CA TRP A 228 2.53 8.60 -22.12
C TRP A 228 3.66 8.83 -21.13
N GLU A 229 4.61 7.90 -21.03
CA GLU A 229 5.80 8.06 -20.17
C GLU A 229 6.62 9.29 -20.57
N SER A 230 6.78 9.52 -21.88
CA SER A 230 7.46 10.72 -22.41
C SER A 230 6.68 12.02 -22.11
N LEU A 231 5.35 11.99 -22.19
CA LEU A 231 4.52 13.16 -21.85
C LEU A 231 4.66 13.50 -20.37
N PHE A 232 4.50 12.51 -19.49
CA PHE A 232 4.54 12.72 -18.04
C PHE A 232 5.94 13.06 -17.53
N SER A 233 7.01 12.61 -18.19
CA SER A 233 8.38 13.04 -17.87
C SER A 233 8.59 14.53 -18.19
N THR A 234 8.02 15.01 -19.30
CA THR A 234 8.11 16.41 -19.76
C THR A 234 7.27 17.37 -18.92
N LEU A 235 6.08 16.93 -18.50
CA LEU A 235 5.16 17.73 -17.67
C LEU A 235 5.67 17.96 -16.23
N GLY A 236 6.81 17.40 -15.84
CA GLY A 236 7.42 17.67 -14.54
C GLY A 236 6.64 17.12 -13.34
N PHE A 237 5.61 16.28 -13.56
CA PHE A 237 4.94 15.53 -12.48
C PHE A 237 5.93 14.64 -11.71
N ALA A 238 7.03 14.30 -12.38
CA ALA A 238 8.22 13.70 -11.81
C ALA A 238 9.29 14.76 -11.48
N GLY A 239 8.97 15.80 -10.70
CA GLY A 239 9.95 16.80 -10.19
C GLY A 239 11.09 16.19 -9.33
N ASP A 240 11.23 14.87 -9.35
CA ASP A 240 12.32 14.07 -8.86
C ASP A 240 13.02 13.39 -10.06
N GLU A 241 14.31 13.65 -10.25
CA GLU A 241 15.19 12.99 -11.22
C GLU A 241 15.04 11.45 -11.21
N ARG A 242 14.70 10.85 -10.07
CA ARG A 242 14.47 9.41 -9.92
C ARG A 242 13.15 8.95 -10.53
N ALA A 243 12.09 9.75 -10.44
CA ALA A 243 10.82 9.41 -11.10
C ALA A 243 10.94 9.58 -12.62
N GLN A 244 11.71 10.58 -13.08
CA GLN A 244 12.03 10.74 -14.51
C GLN A 244 12.88 9.58 -15.03
N SER A 245 13.86 9.10 -14.25
CA SER A 245 14.69 7.97 -14.67
C SER A 245 13.86 6.69 -14.85
N TYR A 246 12.86 6.46 -14.01
CA TYR A 246 11.92 5.34 -14.17
C TYR A 246 11.06 5.42 -15.43
N LEU A 247 10.69 6.63 -15.86
CA LEU A 247 9.89 6.86 -17.08
C LEU A 247 10.73 6.81 -18.37
N THR A 248 12.00 7.22 -18.32
CA THR A 248 12.80 7.52 -19.53
C THR A 248 13.94 6.55 -19.79
N LYS A 249 14.55 5.98 -18.74
CA LYS A 249 15.67 5.04 -18.90
C LYS A 249 15.13 3.63 -19.05
N GLY A 250 15.58 2.91 -20.07
CA GLY A 250 15.37 1.45 -20.20
C GLY A 250 16.00 0.70 -19.01
N ASN A 251 15.81 -0.63 -18.92
CA ASN A 251 16.42 -1.45 -17.86
C ASN A 251 17.93 -1.58 -18.10
N ILE A 252 18.70 -0.51 -17.82
CA ILE A 252 20.14 -0.42 -18.10
C ILE A 252 20.93 -1.36 -17.17
N ASP A 253 20.39 -1.68 -15.99
CA ASP A 253 21.12 -2.41 -14.93
C ASP A 253 20.70 -3.89 -14.78
N ASN A 254 19.96 -4.47 -15.74
CA ASN A 254 19.46 -5.86 -15.69
C ASN A 254 18.84 -6.23 -14.32
N VAL A 255 18.09 -5.30 -13.71
CA VAL A 255 17.50 -5.52 -12.39
C VAL A 255 16.33 -6.48 -12.55
N SER A 256 16.32 -7.56 -11.75
CA SER A 256 15.29 -8.62 -11.74
C SER A 256 13.84 -8.11 -11.66
N PHE A 257 13.62 -6.92 -11.09
CA PHE A 257 12.30 -6.30 -10.92
C PHE A 257 11.85 -5.37 -12.08
N ALA A 258 12.70 -5.13 -13.08
CA ALA A 258 12.37 -4.25 -14.19
C ALA A 258 11.80 -5.06 -15.38
N HIS A 259 10.51 -4.87 -15.62
CA HIS A 259 9.79 -5.44 -16.75
C HIS A 259 9.55 -4.39 -17.82
N THR A 260 9.84 -4.75 -19.08
CA THR A 260 9.44 -3.98 -20.26
C THR A 260 8.15 -4.58 -20.84
N GLY A 261 7.11 -3.76 -21.00
CA GLY A 261 5.84 -4.20 -21.61
C GLY A 261 4.61 -4.00 -20.72
N PHE A 262 3.43 -4.35 -21.25
CA PHE A 262 2.16 -4.13 -20.56
C PHE A 262 1.92 -5.20 -19.49
N ARG A 263 1.78 -4.76 -18.23
CA ARG A 263 1.65 -5.65 -17.05
C ARG A 263 0.21 -6.11 -16.82
N TRP A 264 -0.22 -7.10 -17.60
CA TRP A 264 -1.55 -7.70 -17.48
C TRP A 264 -1.83 -8.32 -16.11
N ASP A 265 -0.82 -8.92 -15.50
CA ASP A 265 -0.85 -9.42 -14.13
C ASP A 265 -1.17 -8.31 -13.12
N PHE A 266 -0.54 -7.14 -13.25
CA PHE A 266 -0.79 -6.00 -12.39
C PHE A 266 -2.15 -5.35 -12.66
N LEU A 267 -2.58 -5.28 -13.92
CA LEU A 267 -3.92 -4.79 -14.26
C LEU A 267 -5.01 -5.70 -13.68
N PHE A 268 -4.80 -7.02 -13.74
CA PHE A 268 -5.71 -7.98 -13.12
C PHE A 268 -5.76 -7.78 -11.59
N TYR A 269 -4.61 -7.64 -10.93
CA TYR A 269 -4.58 -7.37 -9.49
C TYR A 269 -5.33 -6.08 -9.13
N SER A 270 -5.03 -4.98 -9.84
CA SER A 270 -5.66 -3.69 -9.56
C SER A 270 -7.18 -3.74 -9.79
N SER A 271 -7.65 -4.54 -10.75
CA SER A 271 -9.09 -4.72 -11.00
C SER A 271 -9.88 -5.20 -9.78
N PHE A 272 -9.25 -5.80 -8.76
CA PHE A 272 -9.96 -6.27 -7.57
C PHE A 272 -10.64 -5.14 -6.79
N ALA A 273 -9.96 -3.99 -6.61
CA ALA A 273 -10.56 -2.83 -5.95
C ALA A 273 -11.53 -2.07 -6.87
N VAL A 274 -11.30 -2.10 -8.19
CA VAL A 274 -12.24 -1.59 -9.19
C VAL A 274 -13.57 -2.36 -9.10
N PHE A 275 -13.50 -3.69 -9.14
CA PHE A 275 -14.64 -4.58 -9.07
C PHE A 275 -15.35 -4.46 -7.72
N ALA A 276 -14.62 -4.40 -6.61
CA ALA A 276 -15.21 -4.21 -5.28
C ALA A 276 -16.03 -2.92 -5.23
N GLY A 277 -15.46 -1.78 -5.64
CA GLY A 277 -16.20 -0.52 -5.64
C GLY A 277 -17.37 -0.51 -6.62
N TRP A 278 -17.20 -1.08 -7.83
CA TRP A 278 -18.31 -1.22 -8.77
C TRP A 278 -19.46 -2.04 -8.17
N TYR A 279 -19.15 -3.17 -7.56
CA TYR A 279 -20.14 -4.06 -6.95
C TYR A 279 -20.86 -3.36 -5.79
N PHE A 280 -20.12 -2.72 -4.89
CA PHE A 280 -20.71 -2.09 -3.71
C PHE A 280 -21.49 -0.81 -4.05
N ILE A 281 -20.96 0.04 -4.92
CA ILE A 281 -21.61 1.31 -5.27
C ILE A 281 -22.80 1.08 -6.19
N PHE A 282 -22.64 0.33 -7.29
CA PHE A 282 -23.69 0.23 -8.31
C PHE A 282 -24.59 -1.00 -8.11
N LYS A 283 -24.05 -2.16 -7.74
CA LYS A 283 -24.88 -3.37 -7.58
C LYS A 283 -25.56 -3.44 -6.21
N LYS A 284 -24.91 -2.91 -5.17
CA LYS A 284 -25.46 -2.85 -3.80
C LYS A 284 -25.98 -1.46 -3.40
N ASN A 285 -25.94 -0.48 -4.31
CA ASN A 285 -26.46 0.87 -4.09
C ASN A 285 -25.92 1.55 -2.82
N ILE A 286 -24.65 1.32 -2.47
CA ILE A 286 -24.02 1.99 -1.34
C ILE A 286 -23.71 3.45 -1.73
N THR A 287 -24.39 4.38 -1.06
CA THR A 287 -24.29 5.84 -1.31
C THR A 287 -23.39 6.57 -0.30
N ASP A 288 -22.55 5.83 0.42
CA ASP A 288 -21.66 6.40 1.43
C ASP A 288 -20.65 7.37 0.80
N LYS A 289 -20.71 8.64 1.23
CA LYS A 289 -19.88 9.73 0.68
C LYS A 289 -18.38 9.49 0.90
N PHE A 290 -17.97 8.89 2.02
CA PHE A 290 -16.57 8.59 2.25
C PHE A 290 -16.11 7.45 1.36
N TYR A 291 -16.93 6.40 1.22
CA TYR A 291 -16.59 5.24 0.39
C TYR A 291 -16.50 5.59 -1.10
N ILE A 292 -17.47 6.33 -1.64
CA ILE A 292 -17.46 6.78 -3.04
C ILE A 292 -16.24 7.66 -3.31
N HIS A 293 -15.91 8.55 -2.38
CA HIS A 293 -14.74 9.41 -2.50
C HIS A 293 -13.44 8.58 -2.48
N LEU A 294 -13.29 7.68 -1.50
CA LEU A 294 -12.16 6.76 -1.39
C LEU A 294 -11.96 5.93 -2.68
N TRP A 295 -13.04 5.38 -3.21
CA TRP A 295 -12.99 4.64 -4.47
C TRP A 295 -12.61 5.55 -5.64
N GLY A 296 -13.13 6.78 -5.71
CA GLY A 296 -12.72 7.77 -6.71
C GLY A 296 -11.23 8.07 -6.70
N VAL A 297 -10.63 8.24 -5.52
CA VAL A 297 -9.17 8.46 -5.36
C VAL A 297 -8.40 7.30 -5.98
N TYR A 298 -8.81 6.07 -5.66
CA TYR A 298 -8.19 4.87 -6.21
C TYR A 298 -8.34 4.78 -7.72
N MET A 299 -9.55 5.02 -8.25
CA MET A 299 -9.81 4.91 -9.69
C MET A 299 -8.99 5.93 -10.49
N ILE A 300 -8.90 7.17 -10.03
CA ILE A 300 -8.10 8.22 -10.68
C ILE A 300 -6.61 7.89 -10.60
N GLY A 301 -6.11 7.56 -9.41
CA GLY A 301 -4.70 7.19 -9.23
C GLY A 301 -4.30 5.94 -10.01
N ASN A 302 -5.19 4.94 -10.08
CA ASN A 302 -4.94 3.70 -10.82
C ASN A 302 -5.03 3.93 -12.34
N ALA A 303 -5.95 4.78 -12.81
CA ALA A 303 -6.00 5.18 -14.22
C ALA A 303 -4.73 5.91 -14.66
N PHE A 304 -4.20 6.81 -13.82
CA PHE A 304 -2.88 7.43 -14.06
C PHE A 304 -1.79 6.37 -14.21
N TRP A 305 -1.71 5.41 -13.28
CA TRP A 305 -0.73 4.33 -13.37
C TRP A 305 -0.89 3.48 -14.64
N ILE A 306 -2.11 3.15 -15.07
CA ILE A 306 -2.35 2.38 -16.29
C ILE A 306 -1.71 3.06 -17.51
N LEU A 307 -1.74 4.39 -17.58
CA LEU A 307 -1.11 5.14 -18.68
C LEU A 307 0.41 4.99 -18.69
N VAL A 308 1.05 4.80 -17.53
CA VAL A 308 2.52 4.62 -17.39
C VAL A 308 2.91 3.19 -17.01
N ILE A 309 2.07 2.22 -17.35
CA ILE A 309 2.23 0.82 -16.90
C ILE A 309 3.51 0.15 -17.42
N ARG A 310 4.08 0.65 -18.52
CA ARG A 310 5.31 0.12 -19.13
C ARG A 310 6.57 0.76 -18.60
N ALA A 311 6.45 1.79 -17.75
CA ALA A 311 7.58 2.42 -17.10
C ALA A 311 8.39 1.40 -16.28
N ASN A 312 9.70 1.59 -16.20
CA ASN A 312 10.52 0.78 -15.32
C ASN A 312 10.12 1.03 -13.87
N PHE A 313 10.16 -0.01 -13.04
CA PHE A 313 9.64 0.04 -11.68
C PHE A 313 8.19 0.54 -11.62
N SER A 314 7.34 0.15 -12.59
CA SER A 314 5.92 0.54 -12.63
C SER A 314 5.16 0.19 -11.35
N ASN A 315 5.62 -0.79 -10.57
CA ASN A 315 5.13 -1.08 -9.22
C ASN A 315 5.19 0.14 -8.26
N ARG A 316 6.21 1.01 -8.39
CA ARG A 316 6.33 2.23 -7.58
C ARG A 316 5.22 3.24 -7.88
N PHE A 317 4.79 3.33 -9.13
CA PHE A 317 3.64 4.13 -9.55
C PHE A 317 2.31 3.43 -9.21
N ALA A 318 2.21 2.12 -9.42
CA ALA A 318 1.02 1.33 -9.10
C ALA A 318 0.62 1.48 -7.63
N TYR A 319 1.63 1.44 -6.76
CA TYR A 319 1.43 1.53 -5.32
C TYR A 319 0.83 2.85 -4.85
N LEU A 320 0.91 3.94 -5.64
CA LEU A 320 0.23 5.21 -5.36
C LEU A 320 -1.31 5.14 -5.45
N SER A 321 -1.83 3.98 -5.87
CA SER A 321 -3.25 3.63 -5.75
C SER A 321 -3.46 2.36 -4.94
N TRP A 322 -2.58 1.36 -5.06
CA TRP A 322 -2.81 0.03 -4.48
C TRP A 322 -2.84 -0.01 -2.96
N PHE A 323 -2.20 0.94 -2.29
CA PHE A 323 -2.29 1.05 -0.83
C PHE A 323 -3.74 1.29 -0.33
N LEU A 324 -4.65 1.75 -1.19
CA LEU A 324 -6.09 1.93 -0.89
C LEU A 324 -6.95 0.69 -1.17
N MET A 325 -6.40 -0.38 -1.75
CA MET A 325 -7.18 -1.59 -2.09
C MET A 325 -7.80 -2.22 -0.84
N ALA A 326 -7.02 -2.35 0.25
CA ALA A 326 -7.51 -2.88 1.51
C ALA A 326 -8.70 -2.07 2.09
N PRO A 327 -8.61 -0.73 2.22
CA PRO A 327 -9.75 0.12 2.54
C PRO A 327 -10.97 -0.09 1.64
N ILE A 328 -10.78 -0.18 0.33
CA ILE A 328 -11.88 -0.26 -0.65
C ILE A 328 -12.62 -1.58 -0.56
N ILE A 329 -11.89 -2.69 -0.39
CA ILE A 329 -12.47 -4.03 -0.30
C ILE A 329 -13.15 -4.21 1.07
N ALA A 330 -12.46 -3.84 2.15
CA ALA A 330 -12.91 -4.16 3.50
C ALA A 330 -14.02 -3.24 4.02
N TYR A 331 -13.99 -1.94 3.69
CA TYR A 331 -14.87 -0.94 4.30
C TYR A 331 -16.37 -1.29 4.16
N PRO A 332 -16.89 -1.62 2.96
CA PRO A 332 -18.32 -1.91 2.84
C PRO A 332 -18.71 -3.20 3.53
N ILE A 333 -17.85 -4.23 3.44
CA ILE A 333 -18.13 -5.57 3.99
C ILE A 333 -18.26 -5.51 5.51
N LEU A 334 -17.47 -4.67 6.18
CA LEU A 334 -17.50 -4.57 7.64
C LEU A 334 -18.50 -3.55 8.16
N LYS A 335 -18.86 -2.54 7.34
CA LYS A 335 -19.82 -1.52 7.72
C LYS A 335 -21.27 -1.92 7.47
N TYR A 336 -21.54 -2.69 6.42
CA TYR A 336 -22.89 -3.06 6.00
C TYR A 336 -23.10 -4.57 6.09
N LYS A 337 -24.34 -4.99 6.41
CA LYS A 337 -24.77 -6.38 6.23
C LYS A 337 -25.25 -6.56 4.80
N ILE A 338 -24.37 -7.08 3.93
CA ILE A 338 -24.56 -7.18 2.48
C ILE A 338 -25.12 -8.55 2.08
N TRP A 339 -24.77 -9.59 2.85
CA TRP A 339 -25.14 -10.97 2.57
C TRP A 339 -25.56 -11.71 3.85
N PRO A 340 -26.44 -12.73 3.75
CA PRO A 340 -26.75 -13.61 4.87
C PRO A 340 -25.48 -14.28 5.45
N ASN A 341 -24.74 -15.02 4.61
CA ASN A 341 -23.49 -15.70 4.97
C ASN A 341 -22.25 -14.79 4.82
N GLN A 342 -22.32 -13.58 5.38
CA GLN A 342 -21.27 -12.55 5.20
C GLN A 342 -19.88 -13.03 5.64
N TYR A 343 -19.78 -13.79 6.73
CA TYR A 343 -18.48 -14.22 7.22
C TYR A 343 -17.78 -15.20 6.26
N ARG A 344 -18.51 -16.22 5.77
CA ARG A 344 -18.04 -17.13 4.72
C ARG A 344 -17.55 -16.37 3.49
N LYS A 345 -18.34 -15.40 3.02
CA LYS A 345 -17.96 -14.58 1.86
C LYS A 345 -16.73 -13.72 2.12
N LEU A 346 -16.62 -13.14 3.31
CA LEU A 346 -15.42 -12.40 3.72
C LEU A 346 -14.18 -13.30 3.70
N GLY A 347 -14.29 -14.52 4.25
CA GLY A 347 -13.22 -15.52 4.19
C GLY A 347 -12.77 -15.80 2.75
N VAL A 348 -13.71 -16.10 1.85
CA VAL A 348 -13.41 -16.34 0.43
C VAL A 348 -12.79 -15.12 -0.26
N ILE A 349 -13.30 -13.91 -0.01
CA ILE A 349 -12.75 -12.67 -0.60
C ILE A 349 -11.30 -12.46 -0.14
N ILE A 350 -11.03 -12.64 1.16
CA ILE A 350 -9.67 -12.54 1.72
C ILE A 350 -8.77 -13.60 1.09
N SER A 351 -9.24 -14.83 0.96
CA SER A 351 -8.47 -15.92 0.34
C SER A 351 -8.13 -15.61 -1.12
N VAL A 352 -9.10 -15.21 -1.94
CA VAL A 352 -8.84 -14.86 -3.35
C VAL A 352 -7.86 -13.70 -3.46
N TYR A 353 -8.03 -12.67 -2.63
CA TYR A 353 -7.13 -11.52 -2.59
C TYR A 353 -5.68 -11.92 -2.24
N TYR A 354 -5.52 -12.73 -1.19
CA TYR A 354 -4.21 -13.15 -0.70
C TYR A 354 -3.55 -14.22 -1.60
N LEU A 355 -4.34 -15.12 -2.19
CA LEU A 355 -3.81 -16.14 -3.10
C LEU A 355 -3.17 -15.51 -4.33
N PHE A 356 -3.69 -14.37 -4.82
CA PHE A 356 -2.98 -13.61 -5.85
C PHE A 356 -1.56 -13.23 -5.41
N THR A 357 -1.42 -12.61 -4.22
CA THR A 357 -0.11 -12.26 -3.63
C THR A 357 0.81 -13.48 -3.56
N TYR A 358 0.28 -14.61 -3.05
CA TYR A 358 1.08 -15.82 -2.87
C TYR A 358 1.52 -16.45 -4.20
N ILE A 359 0.64 -16.47 -5.21
CA ILE A 359 0.97 -16.97 -6.55
C ILE A 359 2.04 -16.10 -7.21
N MET A 360 1.95 -14.78 -7.05
CA MET A 360 2.99 -13.85 -7.55
C MET A 360 4.33 -14.12 -6.86
N PHE A 361 4.33 -14.29 -5.54
CA PHE A 361 5.50 -14.69 -4.78
C PHE A 361 6.12 -16.00 -5.30
N LEU A 362 5.32 -17.04 -5.53
CA LEU A 362 5.81 -18.32 -6.08
C LEU A 362 6.40 -18.19 -7.49
N LYS A 363 5.94 -17.21 -8.27
CA LYS A 363 6.49 -16.89 -9.60
C LYS A 363 7.78 -16.06 -9.54
N GLY A 364 8.20 -15.62 -8.35
CA GLY A 364 9.34 -14.73 -8.16
C GLY A 364 9.07 -13.28 -8.59
N LEU A 365 7.80 -12.86 -8.62
CA LEU A 365 7.36 -11.53 -9.05
C LEU A 365 6.94 -10.65 -7.89
#